data_AF-A0A1H8RK84-F1
#
_entry.id   AF-A0A1H8RK84-F1
#
_cell.length_a   1.000
_cell.length_b   1.000
_cell.length_c   1.000
_cell.angle_alpha   90.00
_cell.angle_beta   90.00
_cell.angle_gamma   90.00
#
_symmetry.space_group_name_H-M   'P 1'
#
loop_
_entity.id
_entity.type
_entity.pdbx_description
1 polymer ?
#
loop_
_entity_poly.entity_id
_entity_poly.type
_entity_poly.pdbx_seq_one_letter_code
_entity_poly.pdbx_strand_id
1 'polypeptide(L)'
;MNNNNNNNNNNNSNSNNVALGILGGLAIGTVLGILFAPAKGCETRKNIADKSSDLAESLKDSSGKLSNVISQTINELKNESQQLLGNTKEVIKAEIANADNLKKINKPTL
;
A
#
# COMPACT_ATOMS: atom_id res chain seq x y z
N MET A 1 31.05 -32.26 -18.13
CA MET A 1 30.34 -31.77 -16.93
C MET A 1 29.25 -30.81 -17.37
N ASN A 2 28.03 -31.07 -16.89
CA ASN A 2 26.80 -30.30 -17.03
C ASN A 2 26.96 -28.87 -16.47
N ASN A 3 26.38 -27.85 -17.11
CA ASN A 3 25.37 -27.03 -16.45
C ASN A 3 24.57 -26.16 -17.42
N ASN A 4 23.39 -26.69 -17.71
CA ASN A 4 22.14 -25.95 -17.87
C ASN A 4 22.08 -24.73 -16.94
N ASN A 5 21.65 -23.57 -17.45
CA ASN A 5 20.90 -22.60 -16.66
C ASN A 5 20.11 -21.69 -17.61
N ASN A 6 18.91 -22.17 -17.94
CA ASN A 6 17.76 -21.31 -18.15
C ASN A 6 17.69 -20.26 -17.04
N ASN A 7 17.31 -19.03 -17.39
CA ASN A 7 16.38 -18.25 -16.57
C ASN A 7 15.71 -17.19 -17.44
N ASN A 8 14.57 -17.59 -17.99
CA ASN A 8 13.51 -16.68 -18.36
C ASN A 8 12.99 -16.03 -17.07
N ASN A 9 12.80 -14.72 -17.02
CA ASN A 9 11.79 -14.14 -16.14
C ASN A 9 11.17 -12.89 -16.77
N ASN A 10 9.89 -13.03 -17.07
CA ASN A 10 9.02 -12.05 -17.68
C ASN A 10 8.56 -11.05 -16.63
N ASN A 11 8.91 -9.77 -16.79
CA ASN A 11 8.50 -8.71 -15.88
C ASN A 11 7.23 -8.02 -16.40
N ASN A 12 6.06 -8.47 -15.93
CA ASN A 12 4.84 -7.66 -15.99
C ASN A 12 4.89 -6.63 -14.85
N SER A 13 5.36 -5.41 -15.17
CA SER A 13 5.82 -4.42 -14.20
C SER A 13 4.75 -3.43 -13.70
N ASN A 14 3.47 -3.58 -14.06
CA ASN A 14 2.43 -2.64 -13.62
C ASN A 14 1.43 -3.23 -12.62
N SER A 15 1.02 -4.49 -12.79
CA SER A 15 0.12 -5.17 -11.85
C SER A 15 0.84 -5.57 -10.56
N ASN A 16 2.13 -5.92 -10.65
CA ASN A 16 2.96 -6.27 -9.50
C ASN A 16 3.16 -5.07 -8.53
N ASN A 17 3.31 -3.86 -9.05
CA ASN A 17 3.51 -2.65 -8.24
C ASN A 17 2.24 -2.25 -7.48
N VAL A 18 1.07 -2.38 -8.11
CA VAL A 18 -0.22 -2.13 -7.45
C VAL A 18 -0.50 -3.20 -6.40
N ALA A 19 -0.27 -4.47 -6.72
CA ALA A 19 -0.43 -5.57 -5.76
C ALA A 19 0.49 -5.40 -4.55
N LEU A 20 1.74 -4.98 -4.77
CA LEU A 20 2.70 -4.71 -3.70
C LEU A 20 2.27 -3.52 -2.84
N GLY A 21 1.71 -2.46 -3.45
CA GLY A 21 1.15 -1.32 -2.74
C GLY A 21 -0.04 -1.69 -1.86
N ILE A 22 -0.96 -2.54 -2.36
CA ILE A 22 -2.10 -3.04 -1.57
C ILE A 22 -1.62 -3.94 -0.43
N LEU A 23 -0.71 -4.89 -0.70
CA LEU A 23 -0.19 -5.79 0.32
C LEU A 23 0.57 -5.03 1.42
N GLY A 24 1.39 -4.06 1.02
CA GLY A 24 2.09 -3.17 1.96
C GLY A 24 1.12 -2.30 2.76
N GLY A 25 0.09 -1.75 2.10
CA GLY A 25 -0.94 -0.94 2.75
C GLY A 25 -1.79 -1.73 3.76
N LEU A 26 -2.17 -2.97 3.42
CA LEU A 26 -2.88 -3.86 4.33
C LEU A 26 -2.00 -4.29 5.51
N ALA A 27 -0.73 -4.63 5.27
CA ALA A 27 0.18 -5.01 6.35
C ALA A 27 0.39 -3.87 7.35
N ILE A 28 0.72 -2.67 6.86
CA ILE A 28 0.91 -1.49 7.72
C ILE A 28 -0.41 -1.10 8.40
N GLY A 29 -1.52 -1.11 7.66
CA GLY A 29 -2.85 -0.77 8.19
C GLY A 29 -3.33 -1.75 9.25
N THR A 30 -3.11 -3.05 9.09
CA THR A 30 -3.49 -4.08 10.07
C THR A 30 -2.60 -4.05 11.30
N VAL A 31 -1.29 -3.84 11.15
CA VAL A 31 -0.37 -3.66 12.30
C VAL A 31 -0.81 -2.45 13.12
N LEU A 32 -1.06 -1.30 12.48
CA LEU A 32 -1.54 -0.10 13.16
C LEU A 32 -2.94 -0.31 13.76
N GLY A 33 -3.85 -0.98 13.05
CA GLY A 33 -5.21 -1.25 13.52
C GLY A 33 -5.27 -2.19 14.73
N ILE A 34 -4.48 -3.27 14.73
CA ILE A 34 -4.36 -4.20 15.86
C ILE A 34 -3.64 -3.52 17.03
N LEU A 35 -2.61 -2.69 16.75
CA LEU A 35 -1.89 -1.94 17.77
C LEU A 35 -2.79 -0.93 18.48
N PHE A 36 -3.67 -0.25 17.75
CA PHE A 36 -4.61 0.71 18.32
C PHE A 36 -5.81 0.04 19.02
N ALA A 37 -6.18 -1.18 18.63
CA ALA A 37 -7.29 -1.94 19.22
C ALA A 37 -6.88 -3.39 19.55
N PRO A 38 -6.25 -3.63 20.72
CA PRO A 38 -5.84 -4.97 21.12
C PRO A 38 -7.04 -5.79 21.62
N ALA A 39 -7.21 -6.99 21.04
CA ALA A 39 -8.14 -8.02 21.51
C ALA A 39 -7.39 -9.27 21.98
N LYS A 40 -8.01 -10.07 22.86
CA LYS A 40 -7.40 -11.31 23.36
C LYS A 40 -7.34 -12.37 22.25
N GLY A 41 -6.19 -13.00 22.05
CA GLY A 41 -5.96 -13.91 20.91
C GLY A 41 -6.92 -15.12 20.80
N CYS A 42 -7.42 -15.66 21.91
CA CYS A 42 -8.46 -16.70 21.91
C CYS A 42 -9.76 -16.20 21.27
N GLU A 43 -10.12 -14.97 21.63
CA GLU A 43 -11.30 -14.27 21.14
C GLU A 43 -11.13 -13.86 19.68
N THR A 44 -9.92 -13.46 19.26
CA THR A 44 -9.60 -13.13 17.85
C THR A 44 -9.83 -14.31 16.92
N ARG A 45 -9.39 -15.53 17.27
CA ARG A 45 -9.59 -16.71 16.43
C ARG A 45 -11.07 -17.07 16.28
N LYS A 46 -11.82 -17.04 17.40
CA LYS A 46 -13.27 -17.27 17.39
C LYS A 46 -14.00 -16.21 16.58
N ASN A 47 -13.67 -14.94 16.81
CA ASN A 47 -14.24 -13.81 16.08
C ASN A 47 -13.93 -13.86 14.58
N ILE A 48 -12.76 -14.34 14.15
CA ILE A 48 -12.45 -14.50 12.72
C ILE A 48 -13.38 -15.54 12.09
N ALA A 49 -13.58 -16.68 12.76
CA ALA A 49 -14.45 -17.73 12.27
C ALA A 49 -15.90 -17.22 12.13
N ASP A 50 -16.43 -16.62 13.20
CA ASP A 50 -17.80 -16.14 13.24
C ASP A 50 -18.02 -14.93 12.29
N LYS A 51 -17.12 -13.93 12.30
CA LYS A 51 -17.28 -12.70 11.51
C LYS A 51 -16.97 -12.87 10.03
N SER A 52 -16.23 -13.89 9.61
CA SER A 52 -15.89 -14.06 8.18
C SER A 52 -17.12 -14.33 7.31
N SER A 53 -18.05 -15.15 7.82
CA SER A 53 -19.34 -15.42 7.16
C SER A 53 -20.21 -14.17 7.15
N ASP A 54 -20.40 -13.55 8.31
CA ASP A 54 -21.24 -12.35 8.47
C ASP A 54 -20.72 -11.19 7.62
N LEU A 55 -19.40 -11.04 7.51
CA LEU A 55 -18.76 -10.00 6.71
C LEU A 55 -19.00 -10.24 5.21
N ALA A 56 -18.88 -11.47 4.73
CA ALA A 56 -19.14 -11.77 3.33
C ALA A 56 -20.60 -11.42 2.93
N GLU A 57 -21.55 -11.77 3.80
CA GLU A 57 -22.97 -11.50 3.58
C GLU A 57 -23.29 -9.99 3.71
N SER A 58 -22.77 -9.34 4.75
CA SER A 58 -22.94 -7.89 4.95
C SER A 58 -22.28 -7.05 3.86
N LEU A 59 -21.12 -7.48 3.34
CA LEU A 59 -20.45 -6.81 2.22
C LEU A 59 -21.27 -6.95 0.95
N LYS A 60 -21.87 -8.11 0.71
CA LYS A 60 -22.70 -8.33 -0.47
C LYS A 60 -23.92 -7.41 -0.48
N ASP A 61 -24.57 -7.23 0.68
CA ASP A 61 -25.74 -6.37 0.82
C ASP A 61 -25.38 -4.87 0.91
N SER A 62 -24.23 -4.53 1.50
CA SER A 62 -23.81 -3.14 1.71
C SER A 62 -22.94 -2.57 0.60
N SER A 63 -22.44 -3.39 -0.33
CA SER A 63 -21.51 -2.98 -1.40
C SER A 63 -22.02 -1.75 -2.18
N GLY A 64 -23.31 -1.71 -2.52
CA GLY A 64 -23.90 -0.59 -3.25
C GLY A 64 -23.84 0.74 -2.48
N LYS A 65 -24.13 0.73 -1.17
CA LYS A 65 -24.09 1.94 -0.32
C LYS A 65 -22.66 2.32 0.04
N LEU A 66 -21.83 1.32 0.34
CA LEU A 66 -20.44 1.47 0.70
C LEU A 66 -19.63 2.10 -0.45
N SER A 67 -19.84 1.63 -1.68
CA SER A 67 -19.16 2.17 -2.86
C SER A 67 -19.47 3.66 -3.06
N ASN A 68 -20.71 4.09 -2.81
CA ASN A 68 -21.11 5.50 -2.96
C ASN A 68 -20.41 6.38 -1.91
N VAL A 69 -20.41 5.97 -0.64
CA VAL A 69 -19.74 6.70 0.45
C VAL A 69 -18.23 6.75 0.22
N ILE A 70 -17.61 5.60 -0.09
CA ILE A 70 -16.17 5.52 -0.37
C ILE A 70 -15.80 6.42 -1.55
N SER A 71 -16.58 6.41 -2.63
CA SER A 71 -16.27 7.23 -3.81
C SER A 71 -16.32 8.72 -3.48
N GLN A 72 -17.28 9.16 -2.66
CA GLN A 72 -17.37 10.56 -2.24
C GLN A 72 -16.17 10.94 -1.36
N THR A 73 -15.85 10.14 -0.34
CA THR A 73 -14.71 10.39 0.55
C THR A 73 -13.37 10.33 -0.19
N ILE A 74 -13.20 9.40 -1.13
CA ILE A 74 -11.99 9.33 -1.96
C ILE A 74 -11.87 10.56 -2.86
N ASN A 75 -12.97 11.07 -3.42
CA ASN A 75 -12.92 12.25 -4.26
C ASN A 75 -12.55 13.51 -3.46
N GLU A 76 -13.14 13.68 -2.28
CA GLU A 76 -12.77 14.78 -1.36
C GLU A 76 -11.30 14.66 -0.93
N LEU A 77 -10.87 13.48 -0.48
CA LEU A 77 -9.50 13.21 -0.09
C LEU A 77 -8.51 13.38 -1.26
N LYS A 78 -8.90 13.02 -2.48
CA LYS A 78 -8.09 13.20 -3.68
C LYS A 78 -7.90 14.68 -3.98
N ASN A 79 -8.90 15.53 -3.79
CA ASN A 79 -8.77 16.97 -4.04
C ASN A 79 -7.83 17.64 -3.02
N GLU A 80 -7.90 17.26 -1.74
CA GLU A 80 -6.97 17.73 -0.71
C GLU A 80 -5.57 17.16 -0.93
N SER A 81 -5.48 15.87 -1.23
CA SER A 81 -4.21 15.20 -1.53
C SER A 81 -3.56 15.77 -2.78
N GLN A 82 -4.28 16.15 -3.82
CA GLN A 82 -3.69 16.74 -5.04
C GLN A 82 -3.05 18.10 -4.76
N GLN A 83 -3.63 18.90 -3.87
CA GLN A 83 -3.04 20.19 -3.44
C GLN A 83 -1.77 19.98 -2.62
N LEU A 84 -1.82 19.06 -1.65
CA LEU A 84 -0.65 18.70 -0.84
C LEU A 84 0.44 18.01 -1.67
N LEU A 85 0.05 17.08 -2.55
CA LEU A 85 0.94 16.37 -3.46
C LEU A 85 1.52 17.30 -4.53
N GLY A 86 0.81 18.34 -4.98
CA GLY A 86 1.36 19.34 -5.91
C GLY A 86 2.57 20.02 -5.31
N ASN A 87 2.39 20.59 -4.10
CA ASN A 87 3.45 21.28 -3.38
C ASN A 87 4.55 20.30 -2.92
N THR A 88 4.17 19.10 -2.48
CA THR A 88 5.13 18.06 -2.05
C THR A 88 5.89 17.48 -3.23
N LYS A 89 5.30 17.33 -4.42
CA LYS A 89 6.01 16.84 -5.62
C LYS A 89 7.04 17.87 -6.11
N GLU A 90 6.78 19.16 -5.99
CA GLU A 90 7.78 20.20 -6.29
C GLU A 90 8.95 20.16 -5.30
N VAL A 91 8.66 20.09 -3.99
CA VAL A 91 9.69 20.01 -2.95
C VAL A 91 10.49 18.71 -3.09
N ILE A 92 9.81 17.57 -3.23
CA ILE A 92 10.46 16.27 -3.43
C ILE A 92 11.23 16.24 -4.76
N LYS A 93 10.73 16.79 -5.87
CA LYS A 93 11.51 16.86 -7.12
C LYS A 93 12.74 17.75 -6.97
N ALA A 94 12.61 18.90 -6.34
CA ALA A 94 13.72 19.79 -6.06
C ALA A 94 14.75 19.12 -5.15
N GLU A 95 14.31 18.33 -4.17
CA GLU A 95 15.19 17.65 -3.21
C GLU A 95 15.81 16.37 -3.76
N ILE A 96 15.08 15.59 -4.57
CA ILE A 96 15.64 14.44 -5.30
C ILE A 96 16.62 14.89 -6.39
N ALA A 97 16.31 15.97 -7.12
CA ALA A 97 17.23 16.55 -8.11
C ALA A 97 18.48 17.17 -7.45
N ASN A 98 18.34 17.72 -6.24
CA ASN A 98 19.49 18.15 -5.45
C ASN A 98 20.25 16.97 -4.81
N ALA A 99 19.57 15.87 -4.45
CA ALA A 99 20.20 14.65 -3.91
C ALA A 99 21.04 13.90 -4.95
N ASP A 100 20.78 14.07 -6.26
CA ASP A 100 21.67 13.60 -7.32
C ASP A 100 23.05 14.28 -7.28
N ASN A 101 23.14 15.50 -6.72
CA ASN A 101 24.41 16.16 -6.46
C ASN A 101 25.08 15.69 -5.15
N LEU A 102 24.31 15.17 -4.18
CA LEU A 102 24.83 14.59 -2.94
C LEU A 102 25.41 13.17 -3.12
N LYS A 103 25.04 12.45 -4.18
CA LYS A 103 25.71 11.18 -4.54
C LYS A 103 27.08 11.37 -5.18
N LYS A 104 27.40 12.56 -5.69
CA LYS A 104 28.71 12.86 -6.31
C LYS A 104 29.80 13.24 -5.31
N ILE A 105 29.45 13.62 -4.08
CA ILE A 105 30.40 14.05 -3.03
C ILE A 105 30.93 12.92 -2.14
N ASN A 106 30.44 11.68 -2.30
CA ASN A 106 31.00 10.51 -1.61
C ASN A 106 31.44 9.40 -2.57
N LYS A 107 32.09 9.78 -3.68
CA LYS A 107 32.99 8.86 -4.37
C LYS A 107 34.40 9.22 -3.92
N PRO A 108 35.05 8.41 -3.06
CA PRO A 108 36.43 8.66 -2.67
C PRO A 108 37.28 8.69 -3.95
N THR A 109 37.84 9.86 -4.25
CA THR A 109 39.04 9.98 -5.07
C THR A 109 40.16 9.30 -4.31
N LEU A 110 40.85 8.37 -4.99
CA LEU A 110 42.03 7.60 -4.58
C LEU A 110 42.79 8.13 -3.36
#